data_AF-A0A3D3VRU9-F1
#
_entry.id   AF-A0A3D3VRU9-F1
#
_cell.length_a   1.000
_cell.length_b   1.000
_cell.length_c   1.000
_cell.angle_alpha   90.00
_cell.angle_beta   90.00
_cell.angle_gamma   90.00
#
_symmetry.space_group_name_H-M   'P 1'
#
loop_
_entity.id
_entity.type
_entity.pdbx_description
1 polymer ?
#
loop_
_entity_poly.entity_id
_entity_poly.type
_entity_poly.pdbx_seq_one_letter_code
_entity_poly.pdbx_strand_id
1 'polypeptide(L)'
;IEVLVSFNPLSPVIIAYSPRISSRTFPRILQSEIADNALEALAPFLGLPGDWVNRHRRSIEELVAGTLETKWAAREVRGDVTVGITPERIAPVEIRVESDRYTLQAWAAVHLGSDERHPEIGVHIGRMTSPIKGWELEIYGEFVAATNDLDLESRWGARWSAWPDVWIGSEIAYPGEDVWFRVWLDEILPRVYLWGRLNGEGDSVAGIGWRFGGYLAWELYYDNRDEDRISVRLVGNL
;
A
#
# COMPACT_ATOMS: atom_id res chain seq x y z
N ILE A 1 63.09 11.75 7.81
CA ILE A 1 61.88 11.93 6.97
C ILE A 1 60.85 10.98 7.55
N GLU A 2 59.92 11.49 8.35
CA GLU A 2 58.81 10.69 8.86
C GLU A 2 57.76 10.57 7.75
N VAL A 3 57.43 9.34 7.38
CA VAL A 3 56.38 9.06 6.41
C VAL A 3 55.10 8.82 7.18
N LEU A 4 54.20 9.80 7.15
CA LEU A 4 52.85 9.68 7.67
C LEU A 4 52.00 8.92 6.65
N VAL A 5 51.76 7.63 6.92
CA VAL A 5 50.81 6.80 6.16
C VAL A 5 49.47 6.88 6.85
N SER A 6 48.50 7.58 6.25
CA SER A 6 47.11 7.59 6.71
C SER A 6 46.25 6.67 5.85
N PHE A 7 45.60 5.69 6.47
CA PHE A 7 44.57 4.88 5.82
C PHE A 7 43.22 5.59 5.97
N ASN A 8 42.64 6.03 4.84
CA ASN A 8 41.25 6.47 4.83
C ASN A 8 40.35 5.23 4.83
N PRO A 9 39.33 5.15 5.70
CA PRO A 9 38.34 4.10 5.61
C PRO A 9 37.65 4.20 4.25
N LEU A 10 37.72 3.11 3.46
CA LEU A 10 36.91 2.96 2.26
C LEU A 10 35.45 3.23 2.62
N SER A 11 34.74 4.02 1.82
CA SER A 11 33.31 4.25 2.01
C SER A 11 32.60 2.90 2.16
N PRO A 12 31.66 2.79 3.12
CA PRO A 12 30.99 1.52 3.37
C PRO A 12 30.39 1.00 2.07
N VAL A 13 30.73 -0.24 1.72
CA VAL A 13 30.12 -0.94 0.59
C VAL A 13 28.74 -1.45 1.00
N ILE A 14 27.84 -1.52 0.02
CA ILE A 14 26.54 -2.16 0.23
C ILE A 14 26.77 -3.67 0.34
N ILE A 15 26.44 -4.25 1.49
CA ILE A 15 26.59 -5.70 1.74
C ILE A 15 25.26 -6.45 1.64
N ALA A 16 24.15 -5.74 1.73
CA ALA A 16 22.81 -6.29 1.62
C ALA A 16 21.81 -5.20 1.24
N TYR A 17 20.72 -5.62 0.60
CA TYR A 17 19.53 -4.81 0.39
C TYR A 17 18.39 -5.31 1.27
N SER A 18 17.59 -4.39 1.77
CA SER A 18 16.38 -4.69 2.54
C SER A 18 15.17 -4.12 1.80
N PRO A 19 14.62 -4.83 0.80
CA PRO A 19 13.47 -4.37 0.05
C PRO A 19 12.22 -4.34 0.94
N ARG A 20 11.44 -3.28 0.81
CA ARG A 20 10.11 -3.10 1.38
C ARG A 20 9.17 -2.83 0.24
N ILE A 21 8.16 -3.67 0.11
CA ILE A 21 7.23 -3.59 -1.01
C ILE A 21 5.91 -3.05 -0.51
N SER A 22 5.34 -2.16 -1.30
CA SER A 22 4.01 -1.63 -1.13
C SER A 22 3.25 -1.71 -2.44
N SER A 23 1.96 -1.99 -2.35
CA SER A 23 1.04 -1.97 -3.47
C SER A 23 -0.35 -1.68 -2.93
N ARG A 24 -1.12 -0.90 -3.67
CA ARG A 24 -2.56 -0.69 -3.47
C ARG A 24 -3.36 -1.57 -4.39
N THR A 25 -2.79 -2.06 -5.46
CA THR A 25 -3.53 -2.85 -6.45
C THR A 25 -3.40 -4.35 -6.24
N PHE A 26 -2.38 -4.81 -5.53
CA PHE A 26 -2.09 -6.24 -5.37
C PHE A 26 -2.20 -6.73 -3.93
N PRO A 27 -2.74 -7.95 -3.72
CA PRO A 27 -2.74 -8.60 -2.42
C PRO A 27 -1.30 -8.89 -1.99
N ARG A 28 -1.08 -9.00 -0.67
CA ARG A 28 0.26 -9.17 -0.11
C ARG A 28 0.94 -10.45 -0.56
N ILE A 29 0.18 -11.52 -0.83
CA ILE A 29 0.73 -12.79 -1.36
C ILE A 29 1.49 -12.62 -2.68
N LEU A 30 1.07 -11.68 -3.54
CA LEU A 30 1.79 -11.39 -4.79
C LEU A 30 3.02 -10.51 -4.55
N GLN A 31 3.05 -9.77 -3.44
CA GLN A 31 4.14 -8.86 -3.10
C GLN A 31 5.39 -9.59 -2.59
N SER A 32 5.26 -10.78 -1.98
CA SER A 32 6.44 -11.57 -1.58
C SER A 32 7.27 -12.01 -2.80
N GLU A 33 6.61 -12.39 -3.90
CA GLU A 33 7.32 -12.72 -5.15
C GLU A 33 8.04 -11.49 -5.75
N ILE A 34 7.52 -10.28 -5.51
CA ILE A 34 8.19 -9.03 -5.92
C ILE A 34 9.51 -8.89 -5.14
N ALA A 35 9.55 -9.33 -3.88
CA ALA A 35 10.74 -9.18 -3.04
C ALA A 35 11.90 -10.00 -3.57
N ASP A 36 11.62 -11.24 -3.94
CA ASP A 36 12.62 -12.14 -4.50
C ASP A 36 13.14 -11.61 -5.85
N ASN A 37 12.23 -11.18 -6.72
CA ASN A 37 12.59 -10.56 -8.01
C ASN A 37 13.40 -9.27 -7.84
N ALA A 38 13.09 -8.48 -6.81
CA ALA A 38 13.82 -7.26 -6.49
C ALA A 38 15.24 -7.55 -6.00
N LEU A 39 15.41 -8.54 -5.12
CA LEU A 39 16.74 -8.96 -4.67
C LEU A 39 17.60 -9.45 -5.83
N GLU A 40 17.02 -10.19 -6.77
CA GLU A 40 17.71 -10.63 -8.00
C GLU A 40 18.12 -9.44 -8.88
N ALA A 41 17.23 -8.47 -9.09
CA ALA A 41 17.51 -7.26 -9.85
C ALA A 41 18.56 -6.35 -9.18
N LEU A 42 18.62 -6.36 -7.85
CA LEU A 42 19.58 -5.58 -7.05
C LEU A 42 20.94 -6.27 -6.89
N ALA A 43 21.03 -7.59 -7.12
CA ALA A 43 22.24 -8.37 -6.92
C ALA A 43 23.49 -7.81 -7.63
N PRO A 44 23.43 -7.28 -8.87
CA PRO A 44 24.59 -6.68 -9.54
C PRO A 44 25.19 -5.47 -8.83
N PHE A 45 24.46 -4.84 -7.91
CA PHE A 45 24.87 -3.64 -7.19
C PHE A 45 25.42 -3.92 -5.78
N LEU A 46 25.40 -5.18 -5.34
CA LEU A 46 26.06 -5.60 -4.11
C LEU A 46 27.58 -5.43 -4.20
N GLY A 47 28.20 -5.01 -3.10
CA GLY A 47 29.63 -4.76 -2.99
C GLY A 47 30.09 -3.41 -3.54
N LEU A 48 29.19 -2.61 -4.13
CA LEU A 48 29.53 -1.28 -4.63
C LEU A 48 29.70 -0.27 -3.47
N PRO A 49 30.62 0.70 -3.59
CA PRO A 49 30.75 1.77 -2.60
C PRO A 49 29.48 2.61 -2.49
N GLY A 50 29.02 2.89 -1.27
CA GLY A 50 27.81 3.68 -1.03
C GLY A 50 27.80 5.02 -1.75
N ASP A 51 28.92 5.73 -1.80
CA ASP A 51 29.03 7.02 -2.50
C ASP A 51 28.91 6.90 -4.02
N TRP A 52 29.32 5.76 -4.59
CA TRP A 52 29.15 5.51 -6.01
C TRP A 52 27.68 5.23 -6.32
N VAL A 53 27.03 4.40 -5.47
CA VAL A 53 25.59 4.09 -5.59
C VAL A 53 24.76 5.36 -5.40
N ASN A 54 25.11 6.22 -4.45
CA ASN A 54 24.42 7.50 -4.26
C ASN A 54 24.51 8.41 -5.50
N ARG A 55 25.69 8.47 -6.14
CA ARG A 55 25.89 9.26 -7.37
C ARG A 55 25.11 8.72 -8.57
N HIS A 56 24.92 7.41 -8.66
CA HIS A 56 24.20 6.76 -9.76
C HIS A 56 22.79 6.29 -9.37
N ARG A 57 22.30 6.72 -8.21
CA ARG A 57 21.10 6.19 -7.56
C ARG A 57 19.92 6.14 -8.51
N ARG A 58 19.62 7.27 -9.16
CA ARG A 58 18.49 7.40 -10.08
C ARG A 58 18.57 6.40 -11.24
N SER A 59 19.74 6.23 -11.85
CA SER A 59 19.92 5.29 -12.95
C SER A 59 19.78 3.83 -12.51
N ILE A 60 20.21 3.53 -11.27
CA ILE A 60 20.04 2.20 -10.67
C ILE A 60 18.55 1.95 -10.39
N GLU A 61 17.86 2.91 -9.78
CA GLU A 61 16.42 2.86 -9.50
C GLU A 61 15.61 2.65 -10.79
N GLU A 62 15.90 3.42 -11.85
CA GLU A 62 15.25 3.30 -13.17
C GLU A 62 15.52 1.93 -13.82
N LEU A 63 16.76 1.41 -13.73
CA LEU A 63 17.09 0.09 -14.27
C LEU A 63 16.39 -1.05 -13.52
N VAL A 64 16.38 -0.99 -12.19
CA VAL A 64 15.72 -1.99 -11.34
C VAL A 64 14.21 -1.94 -11.58
N ALA A 65 13.62 -0.75 -11.65
CA ALA A 65 12.20 -0.56 -11.98
C ALA A 65 11.86 -1.21 -13.33
N GLY A 66 12.58 -0.88 -14.41
CA GLY A 66 12.32 -1.44 -15.74
C GLY A 66 12.53 -2.96 -15.81
N THR A 67 13.48 -3.50 -15.05
CA THR A 67 13.69 -4.96 -14.93
C THR A 67 12.49 -5.64 -14.28
N LEU A 68 11.97 -5.06 -13.19
CA LEU A 68 10.78 -5.56 -12.50
C LEU A 68 9.55 -5.44 -13.40
N GLU A 69 9.32 -4.29 -14.03
CA GLU A 69 8.21 -4.08 -14.98
C GLU A 69 8.22 -5.12 -16.10
N THR A 70 9.39 -5.44 -16.66
CA THR A 70 9.52 -6.45 -17.72
C THR A 70 9.13 -7.84 -17.23
N LYS A 71 9.58 -8.24 -16.04
CA LYS A 71 9.21 -9.52 -15.43
C LYS A 71 7.70 -9.62 -15.16
N TRP A 72 7.05 -8.50 -14.85
CA TRP A 72 5.60 -8.43 -14.57
C TRP A 72 4.75 -8.34 -15.83
N ALA A 73 5.18 -7.56 -16.83
CA ALA A 73 4.53 -7.50 -18.14
C ALA A 73 4.48 -8.89 -18.80
N ALA A 74 5.52 -9.72 -18.61
CA ALA A 74 5.53 -11.11 -19.08
C ALA A 74 4.45 -12.00 -18.44
N ARG A 75 3.85 -11.57 -17.32
CA ARG A 75 2.76 -12.24 -16.60
C ARG A 75 1.39 -11.64 -16.89
N GLU A 76 1.27 -10.78 -17.91
CA GLU A 76 0.03 -10.08 -18.30
C GLU A 76 -0.50 -9.09 -17.25
N VAL A 77 0.27 -8.88 -16.19
CA VAL A 77 0.00 -7.94 -15.11
C VAL A 77 0.83 -6.69 -15.41
N ARG A 78 0.24 -5.76 -16.14
CA ARG A 78 0.86 -4.46 -16.38
C ARG A 78 0.81 -3.66 -15.09
N GLY A 79 1.97 -3.16 -14.67
CA GLY A 79 2.10 -2.34 -13.47
C GLY A 79 3.29 -1.40 -13.56
N ASP A 80 3.13 -0.23 -12.98
CA ASP A 80 4.15 0.81 -12.81
C ASP A 80 4.96 0.48 -11.56
N VAL A 81 6.29 0.52 -11.68
CA VAL A 81 7.20 0.23 -10.57
C VAL A 81 8.03 1.45 -10.23
N THR A 82 7.88 1.95 -9.01
CA THR A 82 8.75 2.99 -8.46
C THR A 82 9.72 2.38 -7.45
N VAL A 83 11.01 2.70 -7.56
CA VAL A 83 12.07 2.20 -6.68
C VAL A 83 12.79 3.39 -6.03
N GLY A 84 12.97 3.34 -4.72
CA GLY A 84 13.73 4.31 -3.94
C GLY A 84 14.80 3.62 -3.10
N ILE A 85 16.07 3.95 -3.32
CA ILE A 85 17.21 3.35 -2.64
C ILE A 85 17.80 4.37 -1.67
N THR A 86 18.02 3.95 -0.42
CA THR A 86 18.82 4.73 0.55
C THR A 86 20.20 4.09 0.68
N PRO A 87 21.28 4.72 0.16
CA PRO A 87 22.61 4.10 0.14
C PRO A 87 23.22 3.99 1.54
N GLU A 88 23.12 2.81 2.13
CA GLU A 88 23.70 2.45 3.42
C GLU A 88 24.36 1.06 3.32
N ARG A 89 25.07 0.64 4.37
CA ARG A 89 25.72 -0.69 4.40
C ARG A 89 24.71 -1.81 4.19
N ILE A 90 23.57 -1.74 4.87
CA ILE A 90 22.38 -2.54 4.58
C ILE A 90 21.38 -1.55 3.99
N ALA A 91 21.31 -1.47 2.66
CA ALA A 91 20.57 -0.41 1.99
C ALA A 91 19.06 -0.71 2.02
N PRO A 92 18.24 0.13 2.66
CA PRO A 92 16.79 0.07 2.50
C PRO A 92 16.41 0.37 1.04
N VAL A 93 15.48 -0.42 0.51
CA VAL A 93 14.91 -0.19 -0.82
C VAL A 93 13.40 -0.17 -0.71
N GLU A 94 12.78 0.98 -0.94
CA GLU A 94 11.33 1.11 -1.01
C GLU A 94 10.91 0.82 -2.45
N ILE A 95 10.03 -0.16 -2.64
CA ILE A 95 9.52 -0.57 -3.95
C ILE A 95 8.02 -0.43 -3.91
N ARG A 96 7.48 0.34 -4.83
CA ARG A 96 6.04 0.51 -5.00
C ARG A 96 5.63 -0.05 -6.34
N VAL A 97 4.68 -0.97 -6.34
CA VAL A 97 4.17 -1.62 -7.55
C VAL A 97 2.68 -1.42 -7.61
N GLU A 98 2.20 -0.77 -8.68
CA GLU A 98 0.77 -0.51 -8.87
C GLU A 98 0.35 -1.02 -10.25
N SER A 99 -0.76 -1.76 -10.33
CA SER A 99 -1.37 -2.16 -11.58
C SER A 99 -2.05 -0.98 -12.24
N ASP A 100 -1.97 -0.88 -13.56
CA ASP A 100 -2.79 0.07 -14.33
C ASP A 100 -4.12 -0.55 -14.81
N ARG A 101 -4.40 -1.82 -14.47
CA ARG A 101 -5.57 -2.57 -14.96
C ARG A 101 -6.54 -3.00 -13.87
N TYR A 102 -6.05 -3.56 -12.76
CA TYR A 102 -6.90 -4.21 -11.76
C TYR A 102 -6.43 -3.93 -10.34
N THR A 103 -7.39 -3.85 -9.42
CA THR A 103 -7.16 -3.79 -7.97
C THR A 103 -7.72 -5.05 -7.34
N LEU A 104 -6.92 -5.73 -6.54
CA LEU A 104 -7.33 -6.85 -5.72
C LEU A 104 -6.74 -6.66 -4.33
N GLN A 105 -7.61 -6.55 -3.32
CA GLN A 105 -7.19 -6.51 -1.93
C GLN A 105 -8.08 -7.42 -1.10
N ALA A 106 -7.50 -7.98 -0.05
CA ALA A 106 -8.25 -8.64 1.01
C ALA A 106 -7.76 -8.11 2.36
N TRP A 107 -8.69 -7.91 3.28
CA TRP A 107 -8.39 -7.42 4.61
C TRP A 107 -9.27 -8.11 5.65
N ALA A 108 -8.80 -8.16 6.88
CA ALA A 108 -9.55 -8.64 8.03
C ALA A 108 -9.37 -7.66 9.19
N ALA A 109 -10.42 -7.37 9.94
CA ALA A 109 -10.37 -6.48 11.08
C ALA A 109 -10.95 -7.15 12.33
N VAL A 110 -10.30 -6.92 13.47
CA VAL A 110 -10.81 -7.35 14.78
C VAL A 110 -10.90 -6.12 15.68
N HIS A 111 -12.09 -5.87 16.21
CA HIS A 111 -12.33 -4.77 17.13
C HIS A 111 -11.90 -5.15 18.56
N LEU A 112 -11.22 -4.21 19.23
CA LEU A 112 -10.82 -4.33 20.63
C LEU A 112 -11.58 -3.30 21.46
N GLY A 113 -12.15 -3.77 22.58
CA GLY A 113 -12.78 -2.90 23.57
C GLY A 113 -14.23 -2.52 23.30
N SER A 114 -14.94 -3.25 22.43
CA SER A 114 -16.40 -3.15 22.28
C SER A 114 -17.00 -4.55 22.32
N ASP A 115 -18.04 -4.74 23.13
CA ASP A 115 -18.72 -6.03 23.30
C ASP A 115 -19.73 -6.32 22.17
N GLU A 116 -20.05 -5.31 21.35
CA GLU A 116 -21.04 -5.38 20.27
C GLU A 116 -20.41 -5.54 18.88
N ARG A 117 -19.10 -5.31 18.74
CA ARG A 117 -18.41 -5.31 17.44
C ARG A 117 -17.74 -6.65 17.17
N HIS A 118 -18.04 -7.20 16.00
CA HIS A 118 -17.53 -8.50 15.58
C HIS A 118 -16.37 -8.38 14.60
N PRO A 119 -15.51 -9.40 14.50
CA PRO A 119 -14.51 -9.46 13.44
C PRO A 119 -15.16 -9.34 12.05
N GLU A 120 -14.49 -8.62 11.16
CA GLU A 120 -14.91 -8.36 9.78
C GLU A 120 -13.86 -8.90 8.81
N ILE A 121 -14.29 -9.36 7.64
CA ILE A 121 -13.41 -9.72 6.54
C ILE A 121 -13.92 -9.03 5.28
N GLY A 122 -13.03 -8.33 4.59
CA GLY A 122 -13.35 -7.59 3.37
C GLY A 122 -12.53 -8.05 2.17
N VAL A 123 -13.15 -8.04 1.00
CA VAL A 123 -12.48 -8.23 -0.29
C VAL A 123 -12.84 -7.07 -1.21
N HIS A 124 -11.83 -6.41 -1.76
CA HIS A 124 -11.97 -5.32 -2.72
C HIS A 124 -11.49 -5.77 -4.09
N ILE A 125 -12.33 -5.61 -5.10
CA ILE A 125 -12.05 -5.96 -6.49
C ILE A 125 -12.37 -4.76 -7.36
N GLY A 126 -11.37 -4.26 -8.06
CA GLY A 126 -11.48 -3.07 -8.89
C GLY A 126 -10.89 -3.24 -10.27
N ARG A 127 -11.37 -2.40 -11.19
CA ARG A 127 -10.80 -2.21 -12.52
C ARG A 127 -10.37 -0.76 -12.67
N MET A 128 -9.10 -0.57 -12.99
CA MET A 128 -8.53 0.73 -13.27
C MET A 128 -8.67 1.09 -14.75
N THR A 129 -8.86 2.38 -14.98
CA THR A 129 -8.81 3.02 -16.29
C THR A 129 -8.24 4.43 -16.13
N SER A 130 -7.31 4.80 -16.99
CA SER A 130 -6.66 6.11 -16.96
C SER A 130 -6.98 6.86 -18.25
N PRO A 131 -8.16 7.51 -18.33
CA PRO A 131 -8.58 8.19 -19.56
C PRO A 131 -7.68 9.37 -19.91
N ILE A 132 -7.00 9.97 -18.93
CA ILE A 132 -6.02 11.06 -19.10
C ILE A 132 -4.81 10.77 -18.19
N LYS A 133 -3.59 11.14 -18.63
CA LYS A 133 -2.37 10.96 -17.86
C LYS A 133 -2.46 11.69 -16.51
N GLY A 134 -2.22 10.96 -15.42
CA GLY A 134 -2.28 11.48 -14.05
C GLY A 134 -3.69 11.54 -13.44
N TRP A 135 -4.71 11.09 -14.18
CA TRP A 135 -6.07 10.93 -13.65
C TRP A 135 -6.49 9.47 -13.76
N GLU A 136 -6.37 8.77 -12.65
CA GLU A 136 -6.72 7.35 -12.53
C GLU A 136 -8.16 7.24 -12.02
N LEU A 137 -8.96 6.44 -12.70
CA LEU A 137 -10.33 6.09 -12.31
C LEU A 137 -10.40 4.60 -12.03
N GLU A 138 -11.01 4.24 -10.92
CA GLU A 138 -11.27 2.85 -10.55
C GLU A 138 -12.76 2.64 -10.32
N ILE A 139 -13.30 1.61 -10.96
CA ILE A 139 -14.64 1.09 -10.66
C ILE A 139 -14.44 -0.20 -9.87
N TYR A 140 -15.09 -0.34 -8.73
CA TYR A 140 -14.84 -1.44 -7.81
C TYR A 140 -16.12 -1.98 -7.14
N GLY A 141 -16.00 -3.22 -6.68
CA GLY A 141 -16.88 -3.84 -5.69
C GLY A 141 -16.08 -4.19 -4.44
N GLU A 142 -16.60 -3.83 -3.27
CA GLU A 142 -16.08 -4.25 -1.97
C GLU A 142 -17.14 -5.12 -1.27
N PHE A 143 -16.74 -6.30 -0.80
CA PHE A 143 -17.61 -7.24 -0.09
C PHE A 143 -17.08 -7.41 1.31
N VAL A 144 -17.87 -7.04 2.32
CA VAL A 144 -17.50 -7.10 3.73
C VAL A 144 -18.46 -8.04 4.44
N ALA A 145 -17.93 -9.05 5.12
CA ALA A 145 -18.70 -9.99 5.90
C ALA A 145 -18.38 -9.84 7.40
N ALA A 146 -19.41 -9.69 8.22
CA ALA A 146 -19.30 -9.76 9.68
C ALA A 146 -19.35 -11.23 10.14
N THR A 147 -18.57 -11.57 11.17
CA THR A 147 -18.40 -12.98 11.59
C THR A 147 -19.49 -13.52 12.53
N ASN A 148 -20.36 -12.68 13.08
CA ASN A 148 -21.44 -13.06 13.99
C ASN A 148 -22.63 -13.70 13.28
N ASP A 149 -23.12 -13.07 12.22
CA ASP A 149 -24.34 -13.45 11.50
C ASP A 149 -24.11 -13.73 10.02
N LEU A 150 -22.86 -13.56 9.54
CA LEU A 150 -22.50 -13.60 8.13
C LEU A 150 -23.26 -12.56 7.31
N ASP A 151 -23.66 -11.44 7.93
CA ASP A 151 -24.21 -10.32 7.18
C ASP A 151 -23.17 -9.84 6.18
N LEU A 152 -23.60 -9.74 4.93
CA LEU A 152 -22.74 -9.45 3.79
C LEU A 152 -23.12 -8.07 3.27
N GLU A 153 -22.28 -7.09 3.58
CA GLU A 153 -22.36 -5.77 2.98
C GLU A 153 -21.63 -5.80 1.63
N SER A 154 -22.34 -5.51 0.54
CA SER A 154 -21.72 -5.30 -0.77
C SER A 154 -21.76 -3.83 -1.13
N ARG A 155 -20.63 -3.28 -1.54
CA ARG A 155 -20.44 -1.88 -1.88
C ARG A 155 -19.98 -1.80 -3.32
N TRP A 156 -20.65 -0.99 -4.12
CA TRP A 156 -20.30 -0.80 -5.52
C TRP A 156 -19.98 0.67 -5.74
N GLY A 157 -18.76 0.95 -6.16
CA GLY A 157 -18.27 2.31 -6.18
C GLY A 157 -17.41 2.65 -7.37
N ALA A 158 -17.22 3.96 -7.53
CA ALA A 158 -16.21 4.52 -8.39
C ALA A 158 -15.39 5.52 -7.57
N ARG A 159 -14.06 5.45 -7.72
CA ARG A 159 -13.14 6.41 -7.11
C ARG A 159 -12.13 6.90 -8.14
N TRP A 160 -11.67 8.12 -7.98
CA TRP A 160 -10.64 8.69 -8.82
C TRP A 160 -9.54 9.35 -7.99
N SER A 161 -8.34 9.35 -8.55
CA SER A 161 -7.18 10.01 -7.96
C SER A 161 -7.34 11.52 -8.11
N ALA A 162 -7.34 12.24 -6.98
CA ALA A 162 -7.35 13.70 -6.96
C ALA A 162 -5.92 14.27 -6.87
N TRP A 163 -5.05 13.58 -6.14
CA TRP A 163 -3.62 13.87 -5.97
C TRP A 163 -2.87 12.56 -5.70
N PRO A 164 -1.52 12.56 -5.73
CA PRO A 164 -0.76 11.43 -5.23
C PRO A 164 -1.27 11.02 -3.85
N ASP A 165 -1.69 9.77 -3.73
CA ASP A 165 -2.10 9.14 -2.47
C ASP A 165 -3.43 9.64 -1.90
N VAL A 166 -4.20 10.41 -2.68
CA VAL A 166 -5.52 10.89 -2.31
C VAL A 166 -6.55 10.45 -3.35
N TRP A 167 -7.50 9.64 -2.90
CA TRP A 167 -8.63 9.19 -3.70
C TRP A 167 -9.92 9.74 -3.15
N ILE A 168 -10.84 10.07 -4.03
CA ILE A 168 -12.20 10.45 -3.69
C ILE A 168 -13.17 9.67 -4.56
N GLY A 169 -14.35 9.38 -4.05
CA GLY A 169 -15.29 8.54 -4.75
C GLY A 169 -16.67 8.48 -4.12
N SER A 170 -17.54 7.76 -4.79
CA SER A 170 -18.88 7.43 -4.30
C SER A 170 -19.10 5.93 -4.39
N GLU A 171 -19.72 5.36 -3.37
CA GLU A 171 -20.11 3.95 -3.29
C GLU A 171 -21.59 3.84 -2.93
N ILE A 172 -22.26 2.80 -3.46
CA ILE A 172 -23.62 2.42 -3.06
C ILE A 172 -23.49 1.16 -2.23
N ALA A 173 -24.01 1.19 -1.00
CA ALA A 173 -23.95 0.06 -0.07
C ALA A 173 -25.28 -0.72 -0.06
N TYR A 174 -25.16 -2.06 -0.02
CA TYR A 174 -26.27 -2.99 0.11
C TYR A 174 -26.01 -3.94 1.29
N PRO A 175 -27.02 -4.28 2.10
CA PRO A 175 -28.42 -3.83 2.01
C PRO A 175 -28.60 -2.37 2.50
N GLY A 176 -29.49 -1.59 1.86
CA GLY A 176 -29.79 -0.20 2.25
C GLY A 176 -29.97 0.76 1.06
N GLU A 177 -29.24 0.55 -0.04
CA GLU A 177 -29.22 1.43 -1.21
C GLU A 177 -28.71 2.86 -0.93
N ASP A 178 -27.97 3.04 0.16
CA ASP A 178 -27.42 4.33 0.54
C ASP A 178 -26.23 4.72 -0.33
N VAL A 179 -26.23 5.97 -0.77
CA VAL A 179 -25.09 6.59 -1.46
C VAL A 179 -24.14 7.19 -0.44
N TRP A 180 -22.92 6.67 -0.43
CA TRP A 180 -21.83 7.13 0.41
C TRP A 180 -20.79 7.87 -0.43
N PHE A 181 -20.30 9.00 0.06
CA PHE A 181 -19.13 9.68 -0.46
C PHE A 181 -17.93 9.34 0.41
N ARG A 182 -16.84 8.88 -0.21
CA ARG A 182 -15.67 8.37 0.50
C ARG A 182 -14.39 9.03 0.03
N VAL A 183 -13.50 9.26 0.98
CA VAL A 183 -12.15 9.79 0.81
C VAL A 183 -11.17 8.75 1.35
N TRP A 184 -10.07 8.55 0.63
CA TRP A 184 -8.94 7.75 1.08
C TRP A 184 -7.68 8.59 0.96
N LEU A 185 -6.89 8.61 2.04
CA LEU A 185 -5.52 9.11 2.05
C LEU A 185 -4.61 7.92 2.39
N ASP A 186 -4.01 7.33 1.37
CA ASP A 186 -3.29 6.06 1.48
C ASP A 186 -2.02 6.20 2.34
N GLU A 187 -1.38 7.37 2.30
CA GLU A 187 -0.17 7.69 3.06
C GLU A 187 -0.07 9.20 3.35
N ILE A 188 -0.56 9.64 4.52
CA ILE A 188 -0.43 11.05 4.95
C ILE A 188 0.92 11.35 5.64
N LEU A 189 1.47 10.32 6.28
CA LEU A 189 2.78 10.27 6.92
C LEU A 189 3.30 8.84 6.71
N PRO A 190 4.61 8.58 6.85
CA PRO A 190 5.16 7.25 6.70
C PRO A 190 4.35 6.21 7.52
N ARG A 191 3.75 5.25 6.81
CA ARG A 191 2.91 4.16 7.38
C ARG A 191 1.56 4.60 7.99
N VAL A 192 1.17 5.86 7.89
CA VAL A 192 -0.11 6.36 8.41
C VAL A 192 -1.08 6.59 7.26
N TYR A 193 -2.28 6.02 7.35
CA TYR A 193 -3.36 6.25 6.39
C TYR A 193 -4.60 6.78 7.10
N LEU A 194 -5.47 7.40 6.31
CA LEU A 194 -6.76 7.88 6.76
C LEU A 194 -7.82 7.61 5.71
N TRP A 195 -9.03 7.28 6.13
CA TRP A 195 -10.17 7.21 5.24
C TRP A 195 -11.43 7.66 5.97
N GLY A 196 -12.43 8.09 5.21
CA GLY A 196 -13.72 8.44 5.77
C GLY A 196 -14.80 8.41 4.71
N ARG A 197 -16.01 8.03 5.11
CA ARG A 197 -17.21 8.03 4.29
C ARG A 197 -18.37 8.70 5.01
N LEU A 198 -19.26 9.32 4.25
CA LEU A 198 -20.49 9.93 4.74
C LEU A 198 -21.64 9.71 3.75
N ASN A 199 -22.86 9.52 4.24
CA ASN A 199 -24.06 9.41 3.40
C ASN A 199 -24.92 10.68 3.46
N GLY A 200 -25.96 10.72 2.63
CA GLY A 200 -26.92 11.84 2.60
C GLY A 200 -27.80 11.97 3.86
N GLU A 201 -27.86 10.92 4.69
CA GLU A 201 -28.68 10.87 5.91
C GLU A 201 -27.95 11.43 7.13
N GLY A 202 -26.65 11.71 7.00
CA GLY A 202 -25.80 12.24 8.09
C GLY A 202 -24.99 11.17 8.81
N ASP A 203 -25.03 9.92 8.35
CA ASP A 203 -24.13 8.88 8.83
C ASP A 203 -22.72 9.12 8.35
N SER A 204 -21.77 8.76 9.19
CA SER A 204 -20.35 8.97 8.96
C SER A 204 -19.52 7.88 9.61
N VAL A 205 -18.57 7.38 8.84
CA VAL A 205 -17.61 6.35 9.26
C VAL A 205 -16.22 6.81 8.88
N ALA A 206 -15.25 6.70 9.77
CA ALA A 206 -13.88 7.11 9.51
C ALA A 206 -12.87 6.23 10.22
N GLY A 207 -11.66 6.15 9.66
CA GLY A 207 -10.56 5.41 10.25
C GLY A 207 -9.23 6.12 10.04
N ILE A 208 -8.41 6.18 11.09
CA ILE A 208 -7.00 6.55 10.99
C ILE A 208 -6.14 5.39 11.46
N GLY A 209 -5.26 4.92 10.58
CA GLY A 209 -4.50 3.70 10.81
C GLY A 209 -2.99 3.89 10.71
N TRP A 210 -2.26 3.14 11.53
CA TRP A 210 -0.79 3.06 11.51
C TRP A 210 -0.33 1.63 11.21
N ARG A 211 0.36 1.46 10.08
CA ARG A 211 0.82 0.15 9.59
C ARG A 211 2.11 -0.30 10.28
N PHE A 212 2.15 -1.55 10.69
CA PHE A 212 3.32 -2.19 11.32
C PHE A 212 3.42 -3.67 10.90
N GLY A 213 4.63 -4.23 11.00
CA GLY A 213 4.87 -5.64 10.64
C GLY A 213 4.71 -5.98 9.15
N GLY A 214 4.33 -5.03 8.29
CA GLY A 214 4.07 -5.25 6.86
C GLY A 214 2.65 -5.72 6.55
N TYR A 215 2.02 -6.46 7.47
CA TYR A 215 0.68 -7.04 7.29
C TYR A 215 -0.38 -6.44 8.22
N LEU A 216 -0.01 -5.74 9.30
CA LEU A 216 -0.95 -5.23 10.29
C LEU A 216 -1.05 -3.70 10.30
N ALA A 217 -2.17 -3.20 10.79
CA ALA A 217 -2.35 -1.82 11.18
C ALA A 217 -3.19 -1.72 12.45
N TRP A 218 -2.80 -0.79 13.33
CA TRP A 218 -3.69 -0.32 14.38
C TRP A 218 -4.54 0.79 13.80
N GLU A 219 -5.86 0.67 13.88
CA GLU A 219 -6.78 1.68 13.37
C GLU A 219 -7.68 2.19 14.49
N LEU A 220 -7.69 3.52 14.67
CA LEU A 220 -8.73 4.19 15.44
C LEU A 220 -9.92 4.38 14.51
N TYR A 221 -11.01 3.70 14.82
CA TYR A 221 -12.22 3.60 14.01
C TYR A 221 -13.34 4.41 14.65
N TYR A 222 -14.08 5.13 13.82
CA TYR A 222 -15.24 5.92 14.21
C TYR A 222 -16.44 5.52 13.34
N ASP A 223 -17.60 5.31 13.96
CA ASP A 223 -18.87 5.07 13.29
C ASP A 223 -20.00 5.68 14.12
N ASN A 224 -20.72 6.65 13.56
CA ASN A 224 -21.77 7.35 14.31
C ASN A 224 -23.11 6.59 14.39
N ARG A 225 -23.23 5.46 13.67
CA ARG A 225 -24.41 4.60 13.68
C ARG A 225 -24.47 3.69 14.90
N ASP A 226 -23.31 3.47 15.54
CA ASP A 226 -23.16 2.62 16.72
C ASP A 226 -23.26 3.44 18.03
N GLU A 227 -23.66 2.78 19.13
CA GLU A 227 -23.62 3.39 20.47
C GLU A 227 -22.18 3.72 20.88
N ASP A 228 -21.28 2.73 20.73
CA ASP A 228 -19.84 2.87 20.90
C ASP A 228 -19.21 3.48 19.64
N ARG A 229 -19.31 4.79 19.50
CA ARG A 229 -18.88 5.50 18.28
C ARG A 229 -17.40 5.39 17.96
N ILE A 230 -16.55 5.08 18.93
CA ILE A 230 -15.09 5.02 18.75
C ILE A 230 -14.61 3.65 19.22
N SER A 231 -13.84 2.96 18.38
CA SER A 231 -13.19 1.71 18.76
C SER A 231 -11.76 1.65 18.21
N VAL A 232 -10.93 0.80 18.81
CA VAL A 232 -9.63 0.46 18.23
C VAL A 232 -9.77 -0.89 17.55
N ARG A 233 -9.35 -0.99 16.29
CA ARG A 233 -9.32 -2.27 15.58
C ARG A 233 -7.92 -2.60 15.07
N LEU A 234 -7.63 -3.89 15.07
CA LEU A 234 -6.44 -4.44 14.42
C LEU A 234 -6.84 -4.90 13.02
N VAL A 235 -6.25 -4.29 12.00
CA VAL A 235 -6.51 -4.61 10.59
C VAL A 235 -5.34 -5.38 10.01
N GLY A 236 -5.59 -6.55 9.43
CA GLY A 236 -4.64 -7.34 8.67
C GLY A 236 -4.92 -7.27 7.17
N ASN A 237 -3.92 -6.91 6.36
CA ASN A 237 -4.01 -6.98 4.89
C ASN A 237 -3.42 -8.30 4.40
N LEU A 238 -4.17 -9.02 3.57
CA LEU A 238 -3.88 -10.37 3.08
C LEU A 238 -3.31 -10.34 1.64
#